data_AF-A0A0V0XF74-F1
#
_entry.id   AF-A0A0V0XF74-F1
#
_cell.length_a   1.000
_cell.length_b   1.000
_cell.length_c   1.000
_cell.angle_alpha   90.00
_cell.angle_beta   90.00
_cell.angle_gamma   90.00
#
_symmetry.space_group_name_H-M   'P 1'
#
loop_
_entity.id
_entity.type
_entity.pdbx_description
1 polymer ?
#
loop_
_entity_poly.entity_id
_entity_poly.type
_entity_poly.pdbx_seq_one_letter_code
_entity_poly.pdbx_strand_id
1 'polypeptide(L)' 'LKLKPQKCHLMRKTVRFLGHVLSENGISTDEEKIRAVKEWPTPCCPSEVRQFLGLASYYRRFIKNFSMVSAPLNALL' A
#
# COMPACT_ATOMS: atom_id res chain seq x y z
N LEU A 1 27.56 -8.76 9.53
CA LEU A 1 26.12 -8.48 9.70
C LEU A 1 25.70 -8.85 11.13
N LYS A 2 24.96 -8.01 11.87
CA LYS A 2 24.40 -8.35 13.19
C LYS A 2 22.88 -8.19 13.16
N LEU A 3 22.15 -9.15 13.71
CA LEU A 3 20.68 -9.10 13.82
C LEU A 3 20.28 -8.23 15.03
N LYS A 4 19.16 -7.50 14.90
CA LYS A 4 18.51 -6.81 16.01
C LYS A 4 17.37 -7.70 16.54
N PRO A 5 17.52 -8.37 17.70
CA PRO A 5 16.54 -9.36 18.17
C PRO A 5 15.11 -8.79 18.29
N GLN A 6 14.98 -7.52 18.67
CA GLN A 6 13.70 -6.81 18.78
C GLN A 6 12.92 -6.71 17.46
N LYS A 7 13.60 -6.79 16.31
CA LYS A 7 12.98 -6.75 14.97
C LYS A 7 12.86 -8.14 14.34
N CYS A 8 13.30 -9.19 15.04
CA CYS A 8 13.26 -10.56 14.53
C CYS A 8 11.92 -11.20 14.90
N HIS A 9 11.13 -11.54 13.89
CA HIS A 9 9.88 -12.28 14.05
C HIS A 9 10.08 -13.70 13.52
N LEU A 10 10.42 -14.64 14.41
CA LEU A 10 10.74 -16.03 14.07
C LEU A 10 9.56 -16.96 14.38
N MET A 11 9.41 -18.01 13.57
CA MET A 11 8.38 -19.06 13.72
C MET A 11 6.96 -18.51 13.91
N ARG A 12 6.61 -17.46 13.15
CA ARG A 12 5.27 -16.85 13.15
C ARG A 12 4.47 -17.33 11.94
N LYS A 13 3.17 -17.59 12.15
CA LYS A 13 2.22 -17.87 11.06
C LYS A 13 1.97 -16.65 10.17
N THR A 14 2.14 -15.45 10.73
CA THR A 14 1.94 -14.18 10.05
C THR A 14 3.06 -13.21 10.39
N VAL A 15 3.62 -12.51 9.40
CA VAL A 15 4.69 -11.52 9.58
C VAL A 15 4.40 -10.26 8.76
N ARG A 16 4.69 -9.09 9.34
CA ARG A 16 4.71 -7.83 8.59
C ARG A 16 6.07 -7.63 7.96
N PHE A 17 6.11 -7.42 6.65
CA PHE A 17 7.34 -7.21 5.90
C PHE A 17 7.10 -6.22 4.75
N LEU A 18 7.89 -5.14 4.72
CA LEU A 18 7.83 -4.09 3.69
C LEU A 18 6.40 -3.54 3.43
N GLY A 19 5.60 -3.33 4.47
CA GLY A 19 4.22 -2.82 4.30
C GLY A 19 3.21 -3.85 3.79
N HIS A 20 3.58 -5.13 3.79
CA HIS A 20 2.70 -6.25 3.52
C HIS A 20 2.59 -7.18 4.73
N VAL A 21 1.50 -7.93 4.76
CA VAL A 21 1.26 -9.00 5.72
C VAL A 21 1.44 -10.33 4.99
N LEU A 22 2.47 -11.08 5.35
CA LEU A 22 2.76 -12.42 4.85
C LEU A 22 2.06 -13.43 5.76
N SER A 23 1.27 -14.32 5.17
CA SER A 23 0.58 -15.40 5.86
C SER A 23 0.60 -16.69 5.03
N GLU A 24 0.11 -17.79 5.58
CA GLU A 24 -0.09 -19.06 4.86
C GLU A 24 -0.95 -18.89 3.60
N ASN A 25 -1.93 -17.99 3.64
CA ASN A 25 -2.82 -17.70 2.50
C ASN A 25 -2.16 -16.80 1.43
N GLY A 26 -0.92 -16.35 1.65
CA GLY A 26 -0.17 -15.51 0.73
C GLY A 26 0.12 -14.10 1.27
N ILE A 27 0.30 -13.16 0.34
CA ILE A 27 0.66 -11.77 0.61
C ILE A 27 -0.60 -10.92 0.63
N SER A 28 -0.80 -10.18 1.72
CA SER A 28 -1.91 -9.25 1.91
C SER A 28 -1.37 -7.83 2.15
N THR A 29 -2.22 -6.83 1.94
CA THR A 29 -1.91 -5.43 2.26
C THR A 29 -2.01 -5.18 3.76
N ASP A 30 -1.14 -4.32 4.28
CA ASP A 30 -1.24 -3.85 5.67
C ASP A 30 -2.48 -2.97 5.84
N GLU A 31 -3.28 -3.24 6.86
CA GLU A 31 -4.47 -2.47 7.21
C GLU A 31 -4.16 -0.99 7.46
N GLU A 32 -2.98 -0.67 7.99
CA GLU A 32 -2.58 0.72 8.20
C GLU A 32 -2.48 1.50 6.88
N LYS A 33 -2.07 0.82 5.81
CA LYS A 33 -1.91 1.42 4.49
C LYS A 33 -3.25 1.55 3.78
N ILE A 34 -4.16 0.60 4.00
CA ILE A 34 -5.56 0.73 3.59
C ILE A 34 -6.21 1.92 4.29
N ARG A 35 -5.98 2.07 5.61
CA ARG A 35 -6.49 3.20 6.39
C ARG A 35 -5.97 4.53 5.86
N ALA A 36 -4.67 4.63 5.58
CA ALA A 36 -4.08 5.84 5.01
C ALA A 36 -4.69 6.24 3.64
N VAL A 37 -5.08 5.27 2.81
CA VAL A 37 -5.79 5.55 1.55
C VAL A 37 -7.24 6.00 1.81
N LYS A 38 -7.93 5.37 2.77
CA LYS A 38 -9.33 5.71 3.13
C LYS A 38 -9.47 7.09 3.77
N GLU A 39 -8.50 7.46 4.61
CA GLU A 39 -8.47 8.74 5.32
C GLU A 39 -7.77 9.84 4.50
N TRP A 40 -7.32 9.53 3.28
CA TRP A 40 -6.64 10.51 2.44
C TRP A 40 -7.61 11.65 2.09
N PRO A 41 -7.24 12.93 2.32
CA PRO A 41 -8.10 14.06 2.00
C PRO A 41 -8.34 14.15 0.50
N THR A 42 -9.48 14.70 0.10
CA THR A 42 -9.76 14.91 -1.34
C THR A 42 -8.70 15.85 -1.92
N PRO A 43 -7.92 15.42 -2.93
CA PRO A 43 -6.85 16.24 -3.48
C PRO A 43 -7.43 17.44 -4.22
N CYS A 44 -6.87 18.62 -3.98
CA CYS A 44 -7.30 19.89 -4.54
C CYS A 44 -6.38 20.40 -5.67
N CYS A 45 -5.21 19.79 -5.86
CA CYS A 45 -4.26 20.21 -6.87
C CYS A 45 -3.56 19.01 -7.58
N PRO A 46 -3.03 19.20 -8.80
CA PRO A 46 -2.39 18.13 -9.56
C PRO A 46 -1.22 17.45 -8.83
N SER A 47 -0.47 18.18 -7.99
CA SER A 47 0.61 17.60 -7.19
C SER A 47 0.09 16.61 -6.14
N GLU A 48 -1.04 16.91 -5.50
CA GLU A 48 -1.66 16.00 -4.52
C GLU A 48 -2.27 14.77 -5.21
N VAL A 49 -2.87 14.96 -6.38
CA VAL A 49 -3.35 13.84 -7.22
C VAL A 49 -2.19 12.90 -7.57
N ARG A 50 -1.02 13.45 -7.93
CA ARG A 50 0.19 12.66 -8.26
C ARG A 50 0.70 11.91 -7.02
N GLN A 51 0.70 12.55 -5.85
CA GLN A 51 1.11 11.92 -4.60
C GLN A 51 0.19 10.76 -4.20
N PHE A 52 -1.13 10.97 -4.32
CA PHE A 52 -2.13 9.92 -4.08
C PHE A 52 -1.95 8.75 -5.04
N LEU A 53 -1.82 9.01 -6.34
CA LEU A 53 -1.59 7.98 -7.34
C LEU A 53 -0.29 7.21 -7.11
N GLY A 54 0.77 7.88 -6.66
CA GLY A 54 2.02 7.25 -6.24
C GLY A 54 1.79 6.22 -5.14
N LEU A 55 1.09 6.61 -4.06
CA LEU A 55 0.72 5.72 -2.96
C LEU A 55 -0.16 4.54 -3.44
N ALA A 56 -1.21 4.84 -4.21
CA ALA A 56 -2.17 3.84 -4.67
C ALA A 56 -1.53 2.84 -5.65
N SER A 57 -0.59 3.28 -6.48
CA SER A 57 0.12 2.44 -7.45
C SER A 57 0.96 1.35 -6.77
N TYR A 58 1.48 1.59 -5.57
CA TYR A 58 2.22 0.60 -4.80
C TYR A 58 1.36 -0.64 -4.49
N TYR A 59 0.06 -0.45 -4.31
CA TYR A 59 -0.92 -1.50 -4.03
C TYR A 59 -1.73 -1.94 -5.25
N ARG A 60 -1.34 -1.54 -6.47
CA ARG A 60 -2.06 -1.86 -7.72
C ARG A 60 -2.38 -3.35 -7.90
N ARG A 61 -1.54 -4.25 -7.37
CA ARG A 61 -1.72 -5.71 -7.45
C ARG A 61 -2.97 -6.19 -6.71
N PHE A 62 -3.44 -5.43 -5.72
CA PHE A 62 -4.62 -5.74 -4.90
C PHE A 62 -5.87 -5.01 -5.38
N ILE A 63 -5.74 -4.11 -6.35
CA ILE A 63 -6.84 -3.31 -6.90
C ILE A 63 -7.19 -3.87 -8.27
N LYS A 64 -8.33 -4.55 -8.36
CA LYS A 64 -8.84 -5.06 -9.64
C LYS A 64 -9.02 -3.88 -10.60
N ASN A 65 -8.48 -4.01 -11.81
CA ASN A 65 -8.60 -2.99 -12.86
C ASN A 65 -8.06 -1.60 -12.47
N PHE A 66 -6.96 -1.55 -11.69
CA PHE A 66 -6.37 -0.28 -11.22
C PHE A 66 -6.25 0.78 -12.32
N SER A 67 -5.77 0.42 -13.51
CA SER A 67 -5.60 1.36 -14.62
C SER A 67 -6.91 2.03 -15.07
N MET A 68 -8.05 1.33 -15.02
CA MET A 68 -9.35 1.93 -15.36
C MET A 68 -9.83 2.88 -14.26
N VAL A 69 -9.56 2.55 -12.99
CA VAL A 69 -9.95 3.37 -11.84
C VAL A 69 -9.09 4.63 -11.74
N SER A 70 -7.79 4.53 -12.06
CA SER A 70 -6.86 5.66 -12.00
C SER A 70 -6.87 6.55 -13.24
N ALA A 71 -7.45 6.09 -14.36
CA ALA A 71 -7.54 6.85 -15.61
C ALA A 71 -8.11 8.28 -15.45
N PRO A 72 -9.26 8.50 -14.79
CA PRO A 72 -9.78 9.87 -14.61
C PRO A 72 -8.86 10.75 -13.78
N LEU A 73 -8.17 10.18 -12.77
CA LEU A 73 -7.22 10.93 -11.95
C LEU A 73 -5.94 11.28 -12.73
N ASN A 74 -5.47 10.38 -13.58
CA ASN A 74 -4.34 10.63 -14.48
C ASN A 74 -4.64 11.73 -15.51
N ALA A 75 -5.89 11.91 -15.92
CA ALA A 75 -6.30 12.98 -16.83
C ALA A 75 -6.31 14.38 -16.17
N LEU A 76 -6.23 14.45 -14.83
CA LEU A 76 -6.15 15.69 -14.06
C LEU A 76 -4.70 16.12 -13.75
N LEU A 77 -3.71 15.32 -14.16
CA LEU A 77 -2.28 15.58 -13.99
C LEU A 77 -1.69 16.34 -15.18
#